data_AF-A0A1Y4AN71-F1
#
_entry.id   AF-A0A1Y4AN71-F1
#
_cell.length_a   1.000
_cell.length_b   1.000
_cell.length_c   1.000
_cell.angle_alpha   90.00
_cell.angle_beta   90.00
_cell.angle_gamma   90.00
#
_symmetry.space_group_name_H-M   'P 1'
#
loop_
_entity.id
_entity.type
_entity.pdbx_description
1 polymer ?
#
loop_
_entity_poly.entity_id
_entity_poly.type
_entity_poly.pdbx_seq_one_letter_code
_entity_poly.pdbx_strand_id
1 'polypeptide(L)'
;MCCIIYKPKNVPMPSRDILGKIKRLNHNGYGFVSTNHFHKGLDYRTFLCHLSEVSDDEDCIIHFRLATHGSICRANCHPFSLDGIYFAHNGILPICPVGDMTDSETAFRAKIYPTILKYRYGSSQADWAIRQICGFSRFAMMYKGEVRLYGDYRILDGIYYSNLRWL
;
A
#
# COMPACT_ATOMS: atom_id res chain seq x y z
N MET A 1 -11.07 4.51 -7.06
CA MET A 1 -9.66 4.72 -6.64
C MET A 1 -9.46 3.90 -5.40
N CYS A 2 -8.35 3.16 -5.32
CA CYS A 2 -7.97 2.38 -4.15
C CYS A 2 -7.90 3.24 -2.87
N CYS A 3 -7.71 2.60 -1.72
CA CYS A 3 -7.40 3.29 -0.48
C CYS A 3 -6.20 2.65 0.22
N ILE A 4 -5.09 3.38 0.28
CA ILE A 4 -3.99 3.10 1.21
C ILE A 4 -4.30 3.74 2.55
N ILE A 5 -4.06 2.99 3.62
CA ILE A 5 -4.05 3.45 5.01
C ILE A 5 -2.65 3.19 5.56
N TYR A 6 -2.08 4.15 6.27
CA TYR A 6 -0.93 3.92 7.13
C TYR A 6 -1.32 4.23 8.57
N LYS A 7 -1.24 3.20 9.41
CA LYS A 7 -1.38 3.27 10.86
C LYS A 7 0.03 3.29 11.46
N PRO A 8 0.47 4.43 12.03
CA PRO A 8 1.74 4.48 12.74
C PRO A 8 1.74 3.62 14.00
N LYS A 9 2.93 3.23 14.48
CA LYS A 9 3.06 2.64 15.81
C LYS A 9 2.44 3.54 16.91
N ASN A 10 1.87 2.89 17.92
CA ASN A 10 1.13 3.49 19.04
C ASN A 10 -0.12 4.29 18.67
N VAL A 11 -0.62 4.16 17.43
CA VAL A 11 -1.92 4.71 17.00
C VAL A 11 -2.91 3.56 16.87
N PRO A 12 -4.11 3.59 17.45
CA PRO A 12 -5.07 2.49 17.33
C PRO A 12 -5.43 2.14 15.88
N MET A 13 -5.66 0.86 15.60
CA MET A 13 -6.16 0.38 14.30
C MET A 13 -7.50 1.06 13.93
N PRO A 14 -7.75 1.40 12.63
CA PRO A 14 -9.06 1.89 12.21
C PRO A 14 -10.18 0.93 12.62
N SER A 15 -11.31 1.48 13.05
CA SER A 15 -12.46 0.67 13.47
C SER A 15 -13.00 -0.20 12.33
N ARG A 16 -13.67 -1.31 12.70
CA ARG A 16 -14.31 -2.19 11.71
C ARG A 16 -15.37 -1.47 10.86
N ASP A 17 -16.01 -0.43 11.40
CA ASP A 17 -16.94 0.41 10.64
C ASP A 17 -16.21 1.20 9.54
N ILE A 18 -15.09 1.84 9.88
CA ILE A 18 -14.25 2.58 8.92
C ILE A 18 -13.74 1.63 7.84
N LEU A 19 -13.14 0.50 8.22
CA LEU A 19 -12.67 -0.51 7.27
C LEU A 19 -13.82 -1.03 6.38
N GLY A 20 -15.01 -1.22 6.96
CA GLY A 20 -16.22 -1.62 6.25
C GLY A 20 -16.69 -0.56 5.23
N LYS A 21 -16.65 0.73 5.57
CA LYS A 21 -16.94 1.85 4.66
C LYS A 21 -15.99 1.86 3.47
N ILE A 22 -14.69 1.74 3.73
CA ILE A 22 -13.65 1.70 2.68
C ILE A 22 -13.84 0.49 1.76
N LYS A 23 -14.08 -0.70 2.33
CA LYS A 23 -14.32 -1.95 1.61
C LYS A 23 -15.50 -1.86 0.63
N ARG A 24 -16.59 -1.17 1.00
CA ARG A 24 -17.75 -1.02 0.09
C ARG A 24 -17.36 -0.35 -1.23
N LEU A 25 -16.44 0.61 -1.18
CA LEU A 25 -15.95 1.32 -2.36
C LEU A 25 -14.77 0.63 -3.06
N ASN A 26 -14.13 -0.36 -2.40
CA ASN A 26 -12.87 -0.98 -2.82
C ASN A 26 -12.88 -2.48 -2.48
N HIS A 27 -13.53 -3.28 -3.33
CA HIS A 27 -13.88 -4.67 -3.02
C HIS A 27 -13.15 -5.72 -3.86
N ASN A 28 -12.09 -5.34 -4.59
CA ASN A 28 -11.39 -6.25 -5.52
C ASN A 28 -10.06 -6.80 -4.98
N GLY A 29 -9.77 -6.59 -3.70
CA GLY A 29 -8.57 -7.10 -3.05
C GLY A 29 -8.24 -6.34 -1.77
N TYR A 30 -7.63 -7.04 -0.84
CA TYR A 30 -7.27 -6.53 0.48
C TYR A 30 -5.89 -7.04 0.85
N GLY A 31 -5.09 -6.21 1.50
CA GLY A 31 -3.83 -6.65 2.04
C GLY A 31 -3.23 -5.64 2.99
N PHE A 32 -2.27 -6.10 3.77
CA PHE A 32 -1.50 -5.26 4.65
C PHE A 32 -0.10 -5.83 4.85
N VAL A 33 0.79 -4.95 5.29
CA VAL A 33 2.08 -5.31 5.86
C VAL A 33 2.27 -4.52 7.14
N SER A 34 2.75 -5.19 8.18
CA SER A 34 3.25 -4.58 9.41
C SER A 34 4.69 -5.01 9.66
N THR A 35 5.28 -4.55 10.77
CA THR A 35 6.63 -4.98 11.18
C THR A 35 6.78 -6.50 11.22
N ASN A 36 5.76 -7.21 11.73
CA ASN A 36 5.83 -8.66 11.96
C ASN A 36 4.89 -9.49 11.06
N HIS A 37 3.91 -8.86 10.41
CA HIS A 37 2.83 -9.57 9.73
C HIS A 37 2.70 -9.13 8.25
N PHE A 38 2.31 -10.06 7.38
CA PHE A 38 2.01 -9.76 5.99
C PHE A 38 0.88 -10.65 5.47
N HIS A 39 -0.14 -10.04 4.88
CA HIS A 39 -1.22 -10.77 4.23
C HIS A 39 -1.75 -10.01 3.02
N LYS A 40 -2.13 -10.74 1.97
CA LYS A 40 -2.90 -10.22 0.84
C LYS A 40 -3.80 -11.31 0.23
N GLY A 41 -5.01 -10.92 -0.17
CA GLY A 41 -6.03 -11.83 -0.66
C GLY A 41 -7.28 -11.14 -1.17
N LEU A 42 -8.26 -11.95 -1.59
CA LEU A 42 -9.55 -11.49 -2.09
C LEU A 42 -10.67 -11.59 -1.05
N ASP A 43 -10.46 -12.37 0.02
CA ASP A 43 -11.48 -12.55 1.06
C ASP A 43 -11.30 -11.52 2.19
N TYR A 44 -12.36 -10.75 2.43
CA TYR A 44 -12.34 -9.68 3.42
C TYR A 44 -12.34 -10.20 4.87
N ARG A 45 -12.97 -11.36 5.12
CA ARG A 45 -13.05 -11.93 6.48
C ARG A 45 -11.69 -12.47 6.89
N THR A 46 -11.04 -13.25 6.02
CA THR A 46 -9.67 -13.72 6.19
C THR A 46 -8.71 -12.55 6.38
N PHE A 47 -8.84 -11.51 5.57
CA PHE A 47 -8.06 -10.28 5.75
C PHE A 47 -8.23 -9.67 7.15
N LEU A 48 -9.47 -9.54 7.65
CA LEU A 48 -9.72 -8.99 8.98
C LEU A 48 -9.19 -9.87 10.10
N CYS A 49 -9.25 -11.21 9.96
CA CYS A 49 -8.67 -12.13 10.94
C CYS A 49 -7.16 -11.89 11.07
N HIS A 50 -6.42 -11.86 9.96
CA HIS A 50 -4.99 -11.58 10.00
C HIS A 50 -4.68 -10.15 10.46
N LEU A 51 -5.48 -9.16 10.05
CA LEU A 51 -5.25 -7.78 10.48
C LEU A 51 -5.42 -7.61 12.00
N SER A 52 -6.28 -8.43 12.63
CA SER A 52 -6.47 -8.40 14.08
C SER A 52 -5.27 -8.91 14.89
N GLU A 53 -4.30 -9.56 14.23
CA GLU A 53 -3.05 -10.01 14.84
C GLU A 53 -2.02 -8.87 14.95
N VAL A 54 -2.21 -7.77 14.23
CA VAL A 54 -1.31 -6.61 14.26
C VAL A 54 -1.52 -5.80 15.53
N SER A 55 -0.47 -5.67 16.34
CA SER A 55 -0.51 -4.92 17.59
C SER A 55 -0.44 -3.41 17.38
N ASP A 56 -0.83 -2.65 18.42
CA ASP A 56 -0.82 -1.19 18.36
C ASP A 56 0.59 -0.60 18.30
N ASP A 57 1.64 -1.29 18.75
CA ASP A 57 3.03 -0.85 18.67
C ASP A 57 3.71 -1.13 17.31
N GLU A 58 3.02 -1.75 16.35
CA GLU A 58 3.53 -1.99 15.00
C GLU A 58 3.13 -0.88 14.01
N ASP A 59 4.05 -0.46 13.15
CA ASP A 59 3.69 0.27 11.94
C ASP A 59 2.94 -0.65 10.98
N CYS A 60 1.87 -0.19 10.35
CA CYS A 60 1.06 -1.00 9.44
C CYS A 60 0.58 -0.21 8.23
N ILE A 61 0.85 -0.75 7.03
CA ILE A 61 0.31 -0.26 5.76
C ILE A 61 -0.79 -1.22 5.33
N ILE A 62 -1.99 -0.69 5.10
CA ILE A 62 -3.16 -1.44 4.64
C ILE A 62 -3.56 -0.92 3.26
N HIS A 63 -4.00 -1.81 2.39
CA HIS A 63 -4.51 -1.45 1.07
C HIS A 63 -5.84 -2.14 0.77
N PHE A 64 -6.76 -1.33 0.25
CA PHE A 64 -8.01 -1.78 -0.34
C PHE A 64 -7.99 -1.47 -1.84
N ARG A 65 -8.10 -2.53 -2.66
CA ARG A 65 -8.03 -2.43 -4.12
C ARG A 65 -9.41 -2.22 -4.74
N LEU A 66 -9.46 -1.26 -5.66
CA LEU A 66 -10.46 -1.18 -6.72
C LEU A 66 -9.73 -1.41 -8.05
N ALA A 67 -10.06 -2.50 -8.74
CA ALA A 67 -9.32 -2.92 -9.93
C ALA A 67 -9.49 -1.93 -11.09
N THR A 68 -8.38 -1.54 -11.72
CA THR A 68 -8.33 -0.72 -12.94
C THR A 68 -7.48 -1.40 -14.01
N HIS A 69 -6.27 -1.84 -13.63
CA HIS A 69 -5.38 -2.69 -14.42
C HIS A 69 -5.16 -4.04 -13.72
N GLY A 70 -4.92 -5.08 -14.54
CA GLY A 70 -4.71 -6.46 -14.09
C GLY A 70 -5.98 -7.13 -13.56
N SER A 71 -6.03 -8.46 -13.69
CA SER A 71 -7.16 -9.28 -13.25
C SER A 71 -7.45 -9.12 -11.74
N ILE A 72 -8.67 -9.51 -11.33
CA ILE A 72 -9.04 -9.63 -9.91
C ILE A 72 -8.50 -10.97 -9.41
N CYS A 73 -7.26 -10.95 -8.95
CA CYS A 73 -6.58 -12.12 -8.41
C CYS A 73 -5.73 -11.75 -7.19
N ARG A 74 -5.35 -12.75 -6.39
CA ARG A 74 -4.47 -12.54 -5.23
C ARG A 74 -3.14 -11.90 -5.64
N ALA A 75 -2.58 -12.27 -6.79
CA ALA A 75 -1.29 -11.73 -7.24
C ALA A 75 -1.34 -10.20 -7.39
N ASN A 76 -2.43 -9.65 -7.91
CA ASN A 76 -2.63 -8.21 -8.14
C ASN A 76 -3.12 -7.41 -6.91
N CYS A 77 -3.24 -8.04 -5.73
CA CYS A 77 -3.55 -7.31 -4.50
C CYS A 77 -2.29 -6.63 -3.95
N HIS A 78 -2.40 -5.41 -3.44
CA HIS A 78 -1.31 -4.75 -2.72
C HIS A 78 -1.30 -5.16 -1.23
N PRO A 79 -0.19 -5.00 -0.50
CA PRO A 79 1.13 -4.58 -0.99
C PRO A 79 1.80 -5.62 -1.90
N PHE A 80 2.54 -5.17 -2.91
CA PHE A 80 3.51 -6.00 -3.61
C PHE A 80 4.77 -6.15 -2.77
N SER A 81 5.50 -7.26 -2.93
CA SER A 81 6.70 -7.55 -2.16
C SER A 81 7.83 -8.05 -3.05
N LEU A 82 9.04 -7.52 -2.87
CA LEU A 82 10.26 -8.01 -3.49
C LEU A 82 11.43 -7.80 -2.53
N ASP A 83 12.14 -8.88 -2.18
CA ASP A 83 13.27 -8.89 -1.24
C ASP A 83 13.02 -8.14 0.08
N GLY A 84 11.83 -8.34 0.65
CA GLY A 84 11.40 -7.73 1.91
C GLY A 84 11.00 -6.26 1.81
N ILE A 85 11.04 -5.65 0.62
CA ILE A 85 10.49 -4.32 0.34
C ILE A 85 9.03 -4.48 -0.06
N TYR A 86 8.14 -3.78 0.64
CA TYR A 86 6.72 -3.77 0.38
C TYR A 86 6.28 -2.46 -0.26
N PHE A 87 5.35 -2.53 -1.20
CA PHE A 87 4.89 -1.39 -1.99
C PHE A 87 3.37 -1.40 -2.20
N ALA A 88 2.71 -0.33 -1.75
CA ALA A 88 1.29 -0.08 -1.98
C ALA A 88 1.09 1.20 -2.78
N HIS A 89 0.11 1.20 -3.69
CA HIS A 89 -0.15 2.32 -4.61
C HIS A 89 -1.64 2.67 -4.70
N ASN A 90 -1.90 3.97 -4.80
CA ASN A 90 -3.19 4.52 -5.19
C ASN A 90 -3.01 5.61 -6.25
N GLY A 91 -3.60 5.41 -7.41
CA GLY A 91 -3.51 6.30 -8.57
C GLY A 91 -3.42 5.49 -9.86
N ILE A 92 -2.87 6.10 -10.90
CA ILE A 92 -2.50 5.44 -12.16
C ILE A 92 -1.12 5.97 -12.52
N LEU A 93 -0.20 5.08 -12.87
CA LEU A 93 1.15 5.43 -13.31
C LEU A 93 1.23 5.41 -14.84
N PRO A 94 1.92 6.37 -15.48
CA PRO A 94 2.09 6.41 -16.93
C PRO A 94 3.15 5.38 -17.37
N ILE A 95 2.82 4.10 -17.26
CA ILE A 95 3.64 2.97 -17.69
C ILE A 95 2.72 1.89 -18.28
N CYS A 96 3.14 1.28 -19.38
CA CYS A 96 2.40 0.17 -19.96
C CYS A 96 2.54 -1.06 -19.05
N PRO A 97 1.43 -1.65 -18.56
CA PRO A 97 1.50 -2.88 -17.78
C PRO A 97 2.08 -4.04 -18.61
N VAL A 98 2.79 -4.96 -17.95
CA VAL A 98 3.38 -6.14 -18.59
C VAL A 98 2.57 -7.39 -18.25
N GLY A 99 1.95 -8.01 -19.25
CA GLY A 99 1.08 -9.18 -19.04
C GLY A 99 -0.13 -8.81 -18.15
N ASP A 100 -0.40 -9.63 -17.13
CA ASP A 100 -1.50 -9.40 -16.16
C ASP A 100 -1.08 -8.53 -14.96
N MET A 101 0.16 -8.04 -14.94
CA MET A 101 0.61 -7.14 -13.88
C MET A 101 -0.18 -5.83 -13.92
N THR A 102 -0.34 -5.21 -12.75
CA THR A 102 -0.82 -3.82 -12.69
C THR A 102 0.27 -2.85 -13.14
N ASP A 103 -0.12 -1.65 -13.57
CA ASP A 103 0.80 -0.52 -13.81
C ASP A 103 1.76 -0.30 -12.62
N SER A 104 1.23 -0.44 -11.40
CA SER A 104 1.99 -0.28 -10.17
C SER A 104 2.97 -1.43 -9.87
N GLU A 105 2.64 -2.68 -10.18
CA GLU A 105 3.60 -3.78 -10.07
C GLU A 105 4.70 -3.65 -11.12
N THR A 106 4.34 -3.27 -12.35
CA THR A 106 5.30 -3.02 -13.43
C THR A 106 6.25 -1.89 -13.04
N ALA A 107 5.74 -0.76 -12.53
CA ALA A 107 6.56 0.33 -12.02
C ALA A 107 7.45 -0.10 -10.84
N PHE A 108 6.91 -0.92 -9.92
CA PHE A 108 7.65 -1.41 -8.77
C PHE A 108 8.89 -2.20 -9.21
N ARG A 109 8.71 -3.16 -10.12
CA ARG A 109 9.80 -4.03 -10.59
C ARG A 109 10.76 -3.34 -11.55
N ALA A 110 10.26 -2.51 -12.46
CA ALA A 110 11.06 -1.93 -13.54
C ALA A 110 11.75 -0.60 -13.16
N LYS A 111 11.23 0.14 -12.17
CA LYS A 111 11.72 1.48 -11.85
C LYS A 111 12.06 1.66 -10.36
N ILE A 112 11.11 1.36 -9.48
CA ILE A 112 11.24 1.68 -8.05
C ILE A 112 12.26 0.77 -7.36
N TYR A 113 12.15 -0.55 -7.52
CA TYR A 113 13.09 -1.49 -6.91
C TYR A 113 14.54 -1.29 -7.41
N PRO A 114 14.81 -1.13 -8.73
CA PRO A 114 16.13 -0.76 -9.23
C PRO A 114 16.67 0.56 -8.65
N THR A 115 15.80 1.56 -8.44
CA THR A 115 16.16 2.83 -7.78
C THR A 115 16.62 2.59 -6.35
N ILE A 116 15.93 1.72 -5.62
CA ILE A 116 16.30 1.34 -4.24
C ILE A 116 17.63 0.60 -4.22
N LEU A 117 17.89 -0.33 -5.15
CA LEU A 117 19.18 -1.01 -5.24
C LEU A 117 20.33 -0.05 -5.52
N LYS A 118 20.10 0.93 -6.41
CA LYS A 118 21.13 1.90 -6.79
C LYS A 118 21.46 2.88 -5.68
N TYR A 119 20.44 3.38 -4.98
CA TYR A 119 20.61 4.50 -4.04
C TYR A 119 20.43 4.12 -2.57
N ARG A 120 20.05 2.88 -2.25
CA ARG A 120 19.61 2.40 -0.93
C ARG A 120 18.25 2.95 -0.52
N TYR A 121 17.42 2.09 0.07
CA TYR A 121 16.14 2.48 0.65
C TYR A 121 16.35 3.60 1.67
N GLY A 122 15.53 4.64 1.56
CA GLY A 122 15.51 5.79 2.47
C GLY A 122 16.64 6.79 2.35
N SER A 123 17.52 6.66 1.35
CA SER A 123 18.42 7.74 0.99
C SER A 123 17.67 8.89 0.32
N SER A 124 18.21 10.10 0.42
CA SER A 124 17.63 11.29 -0.22
C SER A 124 17.55 11.16 -1.75
N GLN A 125 18.51 10.47 -2.37
CA GLN A 125 18.51 10.19 -3.81
C GLN A 125 17.40 9.20 -4.19
N ALA A 126 17.22 8.13 -3.41
CA ALA A 126 16.13 7.18 -3.63
C ALA A 126 14.77 7.86 -3.46
N ASP A 127 14.58 8.61 -2.37
CA ASP A 127 13.35 9.34 -2.10
C ASP A 127 13.01 10.33 -3.20
N TRP A 128 14.01 11.11 -3.66
CA TRP A 128 13.80 12.09 -4.73
C TRP A 128 13.33 11.40 -6.02
N ALA A 129 14.00 10.32 -6.43
CA ALA A 129 13.64 9.58 -7.64
C ALA A 129 12.25 8.92 -7.51
N ILE A 130 11.94 8.32 -6.35
CA ILE A 130 10.64 7.70 -6.10
C ILE A 130 9.52 8.76 -6.10
N ARG A 131 9.77 9.98 -5.58
CA ARG A 131 8.82 11.10 -5.68
C ARG A 131 8.50 11.47 -7.12
N GLN A 132 9.51 11.50 -8.00
CA GLN A 132 9.29 11.77 -9.43
C GLN A 132 8.46 10.67 -10.09
N ILE A 133 8.71 9.40 -9.75
CA ILE A 133 7.90 8.27 -10.24
C ILE A 133 6.47 8.34 -9.71
N CYS A 134 6.28 8.74 -8.44
CA CYS A 134 4.99 8.84 -7.80
C CYS A 134 4.09 9.89 -8.47
N GLY A 135 4.64 11.05 -8.82
CA GLY A 135 3.87 12.15 -9.40
C GLY A 135 2.67 12.52 -8.52
N PHE A 136 1.46 12.47 -9.10
CA PHE A 136 0.19 12.74 -8.39
C PHE A 136 -0.43 11.52 -7.70
N SER A 137 0.19 10.35 -7.82
CA SER A 137 -0.23 9.14 -7.10
C SER A 137 0.14 9.22 -5.62
N ARG A 138 -0.26 8.19 -4.86
CA ARG A 138 0.20 7.97 -3.48
C ARG A 138 0.88 6.61 -3.41
N PHE A 139 2.05 6.59 -2.79
CA PHE A 139 2.77 5.36 -2.45
C PHE A 139 2.95 5.26 -0.94
N ALA A 140 2.82 4.03 -0.43
CA ALA A 140 3.33 3.67 0.88
C ALA A 140 4.28 2.49 0.72
N MET A 141 5.44 2.59 1.36
CA MET A 141 6.48 1.57 1.30
C MET A 141 6.94 1.20 2.71
N MET A 142 7.32 -0.07 2.89
CA MET A 142 7.92 -0.56 4.12
C MET A 142 9.12 -1.45 3.80
N TYR A 143 10.22 -1.24 4.51
CA TYR A 143 11.39 -2.12 4.47
C TYR A 143 11.99 -2.20 5.88
N LYS A 144 12.12 -3.42 6.43
CA LYS A 144 12.66 -3.65 7.78
C LYS A 144 12.02 -2.76 8.86
N GLY A 145 10.69 -2.60 8.80
CA GLY A 145 9.91 -1.76 9.71
C GLY A 145 9.94 -0.26 9.41
N GLU A 146 10.82 0.21 8.52
CA GLU A 146 10.88 1.63 8.14
C GLU A 146 9.84 1.96 7.07
N VAL A 147 8.86 2.81 7.43
CA VAL A 147 7.79 3.26 6.53
C VAL A 147 8.14 4.56 5.83
N ARG A 148 7.84 4.64 4.53
CA ARG A 148 7.92 5.87 3.74
C ARG A 148 6.65 6.10 2.94
N LEU A 149 6.14 7.32 3.03
CA LEU A 149 4.96 7.78 2.29
C LEU A 149 5.36 8.81 1.23
N TYR A 150 4.72 8.71 0.07
CA TYR A 150 4.93 9.63 -1.05
C TYR A 150 3.58 10.09 -1.61
N GLY A 151 3.49 11.37 -1.97
CA GLY A 151 2.24 12.01 -2.37
C GLY A 151 1.41 12.49 -1.17
N ASP A 152 0.21 13.00 -1.45
CA ASP A 152 -0.62 13.65 -0.43
C ASP A 152 -1.50 12.65 0.32
N TYR A 153 -1.34 12.64 1.65
CA TYR A 153 -2.16 11.88 2.60
C TYR A 153 -3.00 12.81 3.46
N ARG A 154 -4.20 12.36 3.82
CA ARG A 154 -5.08 13.00 4.80
C ARG A 154 -4.91 12.30 6.14
N ILE A 155 -4.86 13.07 7.22
CA ILE A 155 -4.69 12.53 8.57
C ILE A 155 -6.02 12.66 9.30
N LEU A 156 -6.48 11.55 9.89
CA LEU A 156 -7.64 11.50 10.77
C LEU A 156 -7.24 10.64 11.97
N ASP A 157 -7.35 11.19 13.18
CA ASP A 157 -7.01 10.52 14.44
C ASP A 157 -5.62 9.86 14.46
N GLY A 158 -4.64 10.52 13.84
CA GLY A 158 -3.26 10.03 13.73
C GLY A 158 -3.03 8.99 12.63
N ILE A 159 -4.07 8.58 11.91
CA ILE A 159 -4.02 7.60 10.82
C ILE A 159 -3.98 8.33 9.48
N TYR A 160 -3.12 7.85 8.58
CA TYR A 160 -2.91 8.45 7.27
C TYR A 160 -3.73 7.70 6.22
N TYR A 161 -4.50 8.44 5.42
CA TYR A 161 -5.32 7.91 4.34
C TYR A 161 -4.95 8.56 3.01
N SER A 162 -4.75 7.76 1.98
CA SER A 162 -4.48 8.29 0.62
C SER A 162 -5.67 9.08 0.04
N ASN A 163 -6.89 8.83 0.54
CA ASN A 163 -8.10 9.60 0.28
C ASN A 163 -9.18 9.30 1.33
N LEU A 164 -10.18 10.18 1.43
CA LEU A 164 -11.31 10.08 2.37
C LEU A 164 -12.66 9.89 1.64
N ARG A 165 -12.69 9.21 0.48
CA ARG A 165 -13.94 9.03 -0.32
C ARG A 165 -15.03 8.22 0.38
N TRP A 166 -14.70 7.60 1.49
CA TRP A 166 -15.54 6.72 2.29
C TRP A 166 -16.21 7.44 3.48
N LEU A 167 -15.81 8.70 3.72
CA LEU A 167 -16.45 9.62 4.66
C LEU A 167 -17.68 10.23 3.98
#